data_AF-A0A8X6FVS5-F1
#
_entry.id   AF-A0A8X6FVS5-F1
#
_cell.length_a   1.000
_cell.length_b   1.000
_cell.length_c   1.000
_cell.angle_alpha   90.00
_cell.angle_beta   90.00
_cell.angle_gamma   90.00
#
_symmetry.space_group_name_H-M   'P 1'
#
loop_
_entity.id
_entity.type
_entity.pdbx_description
1 polymer ?
#
loop_
_entity_poly.entity_id
_entity_poly.type
_entity_poly.pdbx_seq_one_letter_code
_entity_poly.pdbx_strand_id
1 'polypeptide(L)'
;MSETDIFVYSALYDLSSGHKQVLLFNKGDRFIPIPNCSSNPNWAVCVDKKGIVGYVPYTYVEKKQVSIQEFIWLIDDALEKLHVDSPSISKLTREVIKNLTSLRTNLLSSNNCKIKETKEENNEIPVNNNSPVVDSPQEALNPVLNSNESHGSSNNLVGKIVENAEESKTQESAENSALKTTAQTETQTESINDFNVPNWLVPALVENVRHKTKISHENSKAAVGIILDTFLDAIPHLDILWLRMKKNLTESEAIEEVAKEVVHSEDQRKLLDIFKQLWYCKNDEQQRSWPVHEDEDLISGLLVEMNNIFIDANPRVTREVICHDEYEMVNLLVTYYQMEPRKTLRIKMLHVLLTICELDMGVVTQLLNSVLPMELARDIQDNFEDSDKVFHSTFLLSVIFSTGEKPPTGTYDFINKKCLHFLFEKLEDVAKDGDEDVGQNLLSIILAFNLHFESPQENIVLETLKEKQSAQYLTERLIFLLNREEDPCKVLSHNKGTTNSVMKFMVDMFTFPELIDLFYLNDIKVLLDIIVRQLTDLLPGEKKRLDYLCLVRNLLRNSNYEEHLHQLEGLQKCFKFILSQEFPDEDEVTLVLEMAYEFRSWFKNI
;
A
#
# COMPACT_ATOMS: atom_id res chain seq x y z
N MET A 1 4.13 -25.90 8.23
CA MET A 1 3.92 -25.28 9.56
C MET A 1 4.67 -26.12 10.58
N SER A 2 5.53 -25.53 11.39
CA SER A 2 6.08 -26.18 12.58
C SER A 2 5.01 -26.30 13.68
N GLU A 3 5.24 -27.14 14.68
CA GLU A 3 4.30 -27.39 15.80
C GLU A 3 4.01 -26.18 16.71
N THR A 4 4.60 -25.02 16.43
CA THR A 4 4.57 -23.81 17.27
C THR A 4 3.33 -22.91 17.14
N ASP A 5 2.58 -23.01 16.03
CA ASP A 5 1.54 -22.01 15.67
C ASP A 5 0.08 -22.48 15.80
N ILE A 6 -0.19 -23.59 16.48
CA ILE A 6 -1.57 -24.06 16.71
C ILE A 6 -2.15 -23.40 17.97
N PHE A 7 -3.04 -22.43 17.77
CA PHE A 7 -3.71 -21.71 18.85
C PHE A 7 -5.20 -21.46 18.56
N VAL A 8 -5.94 -21.22 19.64
CA VAL A 8 -7.37 -20.87 19.67
C VAL A 8 -7.49 -19.56 20.47
N TYR A 9 -8.38 -18.66 20.07
CA TYR A 9 -8.63 -17.43 20.83
C TYR A 9 -9.51 -17.71 22.05
N SER A 10 -9.23 -17.06 23.18
CA SER A 10 -10.07 -17.11 24.38
C SER A 10 -10.47 -15.69 24.83
N ALA A 11 -11.77 -15.46 25.05
CA ALA A 11 -12.31 -14.15 25.46
C ALA A 11 -11.82 -13.72 26.85
N LEU A 12 -11.26 -12.51 26.95
CA LEU A 12 -10.83 -11.89 28.21
C LEU A 12 -11.96 -11.13 28.94
N TYR A 13 -12.97 -10.70 28.18
CA TYR A 13 -14.10 -9.87 28.62
C TYR A 13 -15.40 -10.34 27.96
N ASP A 14 -16.54 -9.93 28.52
CA ASP A 14 -17.85 -10.11 27.90
C ASP A 14 -18.05 -9.08 26.77
N LEU A 15 -18.63 -9.48 25.64
CA LEU A 15 -18.96 -8.59 24.53
C LEU A 15 -20.44 -8.73 24.12
N SER A 16 -21.20 -7.66 24.37
CA SER A 16 -22.58 -7.49 23.90
C SER A 16 -22.65 -6.31 22.93
N SER A 17 -22.78 -6.59 21.63
CA SER A 17 -22.83 -5.57 20.57
C SER A 17 -24.14 -5.62 19.78
N GLY A 18 -24.52 -4.51 19.16
CA GLY A 18 -25.69 -4.43 18.28
C GLY A 18 -25.44 -4.83 16.81
N HIS A 19 -24.19 -5.13 16.43
CA HIS A 19 -23.83 -5.38 15.03
C HIS A 19 -23.98 -6.85 14.64
N LYS A 20 -24.77 -7.10 13.58
CA LYS A 20 -25.12 -8.46 13.08
C LYS A 20 -23.93 -9.34 12.64
N GLN A 21 -22.72 -8.79 12.50
CA GLN A 21 -21.53 -9.51 12.05
C GLN A 21 -20.47 -9.71 13.16
N VAL A 22 -20.67 -9.10 14.34
CA VAL A 22 -19.77 -9.25 15.49
C VAL A 22 -20.27 -10.38 16.37
N LEU A 23 -19.39 -11.28 16.80
CA LEU A 23 -19.79 -12.39 17.66
C LEU A 23 -20.15 -11.87 19.07
N LEU A 24 -21.23 -12.42 19.63
CA LEU A 24 -21.65 -12.18 21.02
C LEU A 24 -21.11 -13.31 21.90
N PHE A 25 -20.32 -12.96 22.91
CA PHE A 25 -19.61 -13.94 23.72
C PHE A 25 -19.38 -13.45 25.16
N ASN A 26 -19.18 -14.42 26.05
CA ASN A 26 -18.82 -14.17 27.44
C ASN A 26 -17.32 -14.46 27.67
N LYS A 27 -16.77 -13.90 28.74
CA LYS A 27 -15.41 -14.16 29.20
C LYS A 27 -15.16 -15.67 29.35
N GLY A 28 -14.07 -16.14 28.75
CA GLY A 28 -13.67 -17.55 28.72
C GLY A 28 -14.22 -18.35 27.53
N ASP A 29 -15.09 -17.79 26.69
CA ASP A 29 -15.47 -18.43 25.42
C ASP A 29 -14.25 -18.60 24.49
N ARG A 30 -14.27 -19.66 23.68
CA ARG A 30 -13.18 -20.02 22.75
C ARG A 30 -13.63 -19.90 21.30
N PHE A 31 -12.72 -19.45 20.43
CA PHE A 31 -12.98 -19.27 18.99
C PHE A 31 -11.83 -19.78 18.12
N ILE A 32 -12.16 -20.47 17.04
CA ILE A 32 -11.18 -20.95 16.06
C ILE A 32 -10.81 -19.77 15.16
N PRO A 33 -9.53 -19.33 15.11
CA PRO A 33 -9.08 -18.27 14.23
C PRO A 33 -9.08 -18.73 12.78
N ILE A 34 -9.50 -17.85 11.86
CA ILE A 34 -9.41 -18.12 10.43
C ILE A 34 -8.33 -17.19 9.83
N PRO A 35 -7.18 -17.74 9.41
CA PRO A 35 -6.15 -16.93 8.78
C PRO A 35 -6.64 -16.32 7.48
N ASN A 36 -6.13 -15.13 7.16
CA ASN A 36 -6.31 -14.41 5.89
C ASN A 36 -7.75 -13.96 5.53
N CYS A 37 -8.75 -14.16 6.40
CA CYS A 37 -10.13 -13.69 6.15
C CYS A 37 -10.50 -12.32 6.76
N SER A 38 -9.55 -11.59 7.37
CA SER A 38 -9.80 -10.24 7.90
C SER A 38 -8.99 -9.19 7.15
N SER A 39 -9.69 -8.23 6.53
CA SER A 39 -9.10 -7.03 5.94
C SER A 39 -8.83 -5.91 6.96
N ASN A 40 -9.17 -6.10 8.25
CA ASN A 40 -9.04 -5.06 9.28
C ASN A 40 -8.07 -5.51 10.39
N PRO A 41 -6.98 -4.76 10.65
CA PRO A 41 -5.93 -5.17 11.59
C PRO A 41 -6.39 -5.26 13.06
N ASN A 42 -7.56 -4.69 13.41
CA ASN A 42 -8.09 -4.70 14.77
C ASN A 42 -9.06 -5.87 15.06
N TRP A 43 -9.43 -6.65 14.05
CA TRP A 43 -10.46 -7.70 14.16
C TRP A 43 -9.99 -9.04 13.59
N ALA A 44 -10.22 -10.12 14.32
CA ALA A 44 -10.12 -11.49 13.83
C ALA A 44 -11.46 -11.95 13.26
N VAL A 45 -11.46 -12.69 12.15
CA VAL A 45 -12.59 -13.54 11.76
C VAL A 45 -12.43 -14.89 12.45
N CYS A 46 -13.46 -15.33 13.16
CA CYS A 46 -13.43 -16.58 13.93
C CYS A 46 -14.75 -17.35 13.82
N VAL A 47 -14.70 -18.64 14.18
CA VAL A 47 -15.89 -19.46 14.42
C VAL A 47 -16.07 -19.70 15.92
N ASP A 48 -17.29 -19.48 16.43
CA ASP A 48 -17.64 -19.82 17.82
C ASP A 48 -17.99 -21.31 18.00
N LYS A 49 -18.13 -21.73 19.26
CA LYS A 49 -18.53 -23.10 19.65
C LYS A 49 -19.91 -23.56 19.15
N LYS A 50 -20.71 -22.66 18.55
CA LYS A 50 -22.04 -22.92 17.96
C LYS A 50 -21.98 -23.00 16.43
N GLY A 51 -20.82 -22.81 15.80
CA GLY A 51 -20.67 -22.78 14.34
C GLY A 51 -20.99 -21.42 13.71
N ILE A 52 -21.10 -20.35 14.49
CA ILE A 52 -21.37 -19.00 13.96
C ILE A 52 -20.05 -18.34 13.57
N VAL A 53 -19.97 -17.86 12.33
CA VAL A 53 -18.86 -17.05 11.81
C VAL A 53 -19.10 -15.58 12.11
N GLY A 54 -18.09 -14.89 12.63
CA GLY A 54 -18.13 -13.44 12.77
C GLY A 54 -16.83 -12.83 13.28
N TYR A 55 -16.86 -11.53 13.51
CA TYR A 55 -15.71 -10.75 13.93
C TYR A 55 -15.55 -10.71 15.46
N VAL A 56 -14.29 -10.76 15.92
CA VAL A 56 -13.88 -10.62 17.33
C VAL A 56 -12.73 -9.62 17.41
N PRO A 57 -12.75 -8.60 18.28
CA PRO A 57 -11.63 -7.66 18.41
C PRO A 57 -10.39 -8.34 18.99
N TYR A 58 -9.20 -8.09 18.44
CA TYR A 58 -7.96 -8.66 18.99
C TYR A 58 -7.70 -8.24 20.44
N THR A 59 -8.14 -7.04 20.83
CA THR A 59 -8.03 -6.51 22.21
C THR A 59 -8.92 -7.24 23.22
N TYR A 60 -9.87 -8.07 22.76
CA TYR A 60 -10.80 -8.82 23.61
C TYR A 60 -10.41 -10.29 23.79
N VAL A 61 -9.34 -10.77 23.14
CA VAL A 61 -8.94 -12.18 23.14
C VAL A 61 -7.46 -12.42 23.40
N GLU A 62 -7.17 -13.53 24.07
CA GLU A 62 -5.82 -14.05 24.26
C GLU A 62 -5.59 -15.30 23.38
N LYS A 63 -4.37 -15.49 22.87
CA LYS A 63 -3.98 -16.71 22.15
C LYS A 63 -3.67 -17.83 23.13
N LYS A 64 -4.41 -18.94 23.05
CA LYS A 64 -4.15 -20.15 23.83
C LYS A 64 -3.66 -21.28 22.93
N GLN A 65 -2.46 -21.80 23.18
CA GLN A 65 -1.95 -22.98 22.47
C GLN A 65 -2.80 -24.22 22.77
N VAL A 66 -2.99 -25.06 21.76
CA VAL A 66 -3.86 -26.24 21.79
C VAL A 66 -3.16 -27.41 21.10
N SER A 67 -3.38 -28.63 21.59
CA SER A 67 -2.79 -29.83 20.97
C SER A 67 -3.36 -30.07 19.56
N ILE A 68 -2.57 -30.66 18.65
CA ILE A 68 -3.02 -31.00 17.29
C ILE A 68 -4.35 -31.78 17.33
N GLN A 69 -4.48 -32.74 18.25
CA GLN A 69 -5.68 -33.59 18.35
C GLN A 69 -6.92 -32.82 18.86
N GLU A 70 -6.77 -31.93 19.84
CA GLU A 70 -7.86 -31.07 20.32
C GLU A 70 -8.25 -30.05 19.23
N PHE A 71 -7.28 -29.54 18.47
CA PHE A 71 -7.54 -28.59 17.39
C PHE A 71 -8.23 -29.22 16.17
N ILE A 72 -7.84 -30.43 15.76
CA ILE A 72 -8.55 -31.19 14.72
C ILE A 72 -9.99 -31.48 15.15
N TRP A 73 -10.21 -31.90 16.40
CA TRP A 73 -11.56 -32.14 16.92
C TRP A 73 -12.42 -30.87 16.91
N LEU A 74 -11.85 -29.71 17.28
CA LEU A 74 -12.54 -28.41 17.19
C LEU A 74 -12.89 -28.03 15.74
N ILE A 75 -12.03 -28.34 14.76
CA ILE A 75 -12.33 -28.10 13.34
C ILE A 75 -13.46 -29.02 12.85
N ASP A 76 -13.43 -30.31 13.20
CA ASP A 76 -14.48 -31.26 12.81
C ASP A 76 -15.85 -30.86 13.43
N ASP A 77 -15.89 -30.52 14.73
CA ASP A 77 -17.08 -30.02 15.44
C ASP A 77 -17.62 -28.69 14.85
N ALA A 78 -16.73 -27.79 14.44
CA ALA A 78 -17.12 -26.55 13.77
C ALA A 78 -17.66 -26.81 12.34
N LEU A 79 -17.04 -27.71 11.57
CA LEU A 79 -17.50 -28.06 10.22
C LEU A 79 -18.85 -28.79 10.24
N GLU A 80 -19.11 -29.63 11.24
CA GLU A 80 -20.41 -30.28 11.45
C GLU A 80 -21.51 -29.25 11.76
N LYS A 81 -21.25 -28.31 12.66
CA LYS A 81 -22.20 -27.23 13.02
C LYS A 81 -22.42 -26.22 11.90
N LEU A 82 -21.41 -25.98 11.06
CA LEU A 82 -21.52 -25.16 9.84
C LEU A 82 -22.38 -25.83 8.74
N HIS A 83 -22.70 -27.13 8.86
CA HIS A 83 -23.50 -27.91 7.90
C HIS A 83 -25.00 -28.01 8.24
N VAL A 84 -25.53 -27.16 9.13
CA VAL A 84 -26.95 -27.16 9.50
C VAL A 84 -27.73 -26.06 8.76
N ASP A 85 -28.41 -26.48 7.68
CA ASP A 85 -29.60 -25.88 7.04
C ASP A 85 -29.68 -24.35 6.84
N SER A 86 -29.15 -23.86 5.71
CA SER A 86 -29.78 -22.74 4.99
C SER A 86 -29.33 -22.63 3.51
N PRO A 87 -30.25 -22.41 2.54
CA PRO A 87 -29.91 -22.22 1.13
C PRO A 87 -29.27 -20.85 0.80
N SER A 88 -28.87 -20.06 1.82
CA SER A 88 -28.37 -18.69 1.68
C SER A 88 -27.04 -18.45 2.42
N ILE A 89 -26.09 -19.39 2.27
CA ILE A 89 -24.74 -19.29 2.85
C ILE A 89 -24.00 -18.07 2.28
N SER A 90 -23.60 -17.16 3.19
CA SER A 90 -22.86 -15.92 2.87
C SER A 90 -21.50 -16.20 2.21
N LYS A 91 -20.96 -15.24 1.43
CA LYS A 91 -19.63 -15.39 0.79
C LYS A 91 -18.55 -15.73 1.82
N LEU A 92 -18.54 -14.98 2.94
CA LEU A 92 -17.64 -15.20 4.08
C LEU A 92 -17.71 -16.64 4.61
N THR A 93 -18.92 -17.16 4.84
CA THR A 93 -19.10 -18.52 5.39
C THR A 93 -18.58 -19.62 4.45
N ARG A 94 -18.66 -19.45 3.12
CA ARG A 94 -18.08 -20.42 2.15
C ARG A 94 -16.55 -20.41 2.19
N GLU A 95 -15.96 -19.22 2.31
CA GLU A 95 -14.51 -19.03 2.41
C GLU A 95 -13.96 -19.62 3.70
N VAL A 96 -14.67 -19.43 4.82
CA VAL A 96 -14.43 -20.12 6.09
C VAL A 96 -14.43 -21.64 5.95
N ILE A 97 -15.43 -22.23 5.30
CA ILE A 97 -15.51 -23.69 5.10
C ILE A 97 -14.34 -24.19 4.25
N LYS A 98 -13.96 -23.47 3.17
CA LYS A 98 -12.78 -23.79 2.36
C LYS A 98 -11.51 -23.79 3.20
N ASN A 99 -11.27 -22.73 3.97
CA ASN A 99 -10.05 -22.57 4.79
C ASN A 99 -9.97 -23.60 5.93
N LEU A 100 -11.07 -23.89 6.63
CA LEU A 100 -11.11 -24.95 7.65
C LEU A 100 -10.87 -26.35 7.05
N THR A 101 -11.41 -26.62 5.86
CA THR A 101 -11.20 -27.89 5.15
C THR A 101 -9.73 -28.06 4.73
N SER A 102 -9.10 -27.01 4.17
CA SER A 102 -7.69 -27.02 3.81
C SER A 102 -6.76 -27.13 5.03
N LEU A 103 -7.08 -26.44 6.13
CA LEU A 103 -6.32 -26.54 7.38
C LEU A 103 -6.38 -27.96 7.96
N ARG A 104 -7.57 -28.58 7.93
CA ARG A 104 -7.79 -29.98 8.31
C ARG A 104 -6.95 -30.95 7.47
N THR A 105 -6.94 -30.82 6.14
CA THR A 105 -6.16 -31.73 5.27
C THR A 105 -4.66 -31.61 5.53
N ASN A 106 -4.16 -30.40 5.79
CA ASN A 106 -2.75 -30.13 6.06
C ASN A 106 -2.29 -30.69 7.43
N LEU A 107 -3.16 -30.68 8.43
CA LEU A 107 -2.88 -31.25 9.75
C LEU A 107 -2.92 -32.79 9.72
N LEU A 108 -3.86 -33.38 8.97
CA LEU A 108 -3.97 -34.84 8.82
C LEU A 108 -2.82 -35.45 7.98
N SER A 109 -2.35 -34.76 6.93
CA SER A 109 -1.18 -35.22 6.17
C SER A 109 0.10 -35.18 7.01
N SER A 110 0.30 -34.10 7.79
CA SER A 110 1.44 -33.94 8.70
C SER A 110 1.48 -35.02 9.79
N ASN A 111 0.33 -35.40 10.36
CA ASN A 111 0.25 -36.46 11.38
C ASN A 111 0.57 -37.87 10.81
N ASN A 112 0.19 -38.14 9.55
CA ASN A 112 0.41 -39.45 8.93
C ASN A 112 1.89 -39.72 8.58
N CYS A 113 2.72 -38.69 8.38
CA CYS A 113 4.16 -38.86 8.19
C CYS A 113 4.85 -39.37 9.46
N LYS A 114 4.56 -38.79 10.64
CA LYS A 114 5.16 -39.19 11.93
C LYS A 114 4.88 -40.66 12.31
N ILE A 115 3.79 -41.27 11.81
CA ILE A 115 3.41 -42.67 12.10
C ILE A 115 4.19 -43.68 11.24
N LYS A 116 4.78 -43.27 10.11
CA LYS A 116 5.59 -44.16 9.26
C LYS A 116 7.03 -44.31 9.76
N GLU A 117 7.63 -43.23 10.26
CA GLU A 117 9.02 -43.21 10.74
C GLU A 117 9.25 -44.07 12.00
N THR A 118 8.20 -44.49 12.71
CA THR A 118 8.31 -45.31 13.94
C THR A 118 8.23 -46.83 13.71
N LYS A 119 8.30 -47.32 12.45
CA LYS A 119 8.15 -48.76 12.14
C LYS A 119 9.28 -49.40 11.33
N GLU A 120 10.33 -48.65 10.96
CA GLU A 120 11.45 -49.18 10.14
C GLU A 120 12.82 -49.11 10.85
N GLU A 121 12.84 -49.25 12.18
CA GLU A 121 14.05 -49.63 12.92
C GLU A 121 13.79 -50.87 13.78
N ASN A 122 13.92 -52.06 13.15
CA ASN A 122 14.27 -53.34 13.78
C ASN A 122 14.34 -54.44 12.71
N ASN A 123 15.54 -54.71 12.16
CA ASN A 123 16.10 -56.07 12.07
C ASN A 123 17.48 -56.14 11.36
N GLU A 124 18.35 -56.92 12.00
CA GLU A 124 19.47 -57.72 11.46
C GLU A 124 20.81 -57.08 11.02
N ILE A 125 21.87 -57.50 11.74
CA ILE A 125 23.30 -57.45 11.42
C ILE A 125 23.77 -58.89 11.15
N PRO A 126 24.66 -59.17 10.18
CA PRO A 126 25.94 -59.79 10.58
C PRO A 126 27.22 -59.47 9.74
N VAL A 127 28.32 -59.15 10.46
CA VAL A 127 29.71 -59.71 10.31
C VAL A 127 30.72 -59.16 9.26
N ASN A 128 31.79 -58.49 9.77
CA ASN A 128 33.27 -58.61 9.56
C ASN A 128 33.88 -59.04 8.17
N ASN A 129 35.10 -58.62 7.75
CA ASN A 129 36.31 -58.24 8.52
C ASN A 129 37.44 -57.53 7.69
N ASN A 130 38.45 -56.98 8.40
CA ASN A 130 39.87 -56.69 8.02
C ASN A 130 40.31 -55.35 7.37
N SER A 131 41.36 -54.76 7.96
CA SER A 131 42.19 -53.61 7.51
C SER A 131 43.61 -54.06 7.07
N PRO A 132 44.52 -53.14 6.63
CA PRO A 132 45.60 -52.68 7.54
C PRO A 132 46.03 -51.16 7.39
N VAL A 133 46.29 -50.37 8.45
CA VAL A 133 47.52 -50.15 9.29
C VAL A 133 48.56 -49.13 8.72
N VAL A 134 49.25 -48.43 9.66
CA VAL A 134 50.37 -47.45 9.57
C VAL A 134 49.93 -45.97 9.45
N ASP A 135 50.23 -45.02 10.36
CA ASP A 135 50.68 -45.07 11.77
C ASP A 135 50.56 -43.69 12.52
N SER A 136 51.17 -43.52 13.71
CA SER A 136 51.40 -42.23 14.44
C SER A 136 52.88 -42.17 14.98
N PRO A 137 53.38 -41.19 15.79
CA PRO A 137 52.89 -40.85 17.15
C PRO A 137 53.06 -39.37 17.63
N GLN A 138 52.68 -39.12 18.89
CA GLN A 138 52.83 -37.90 19.71
C GLN A 138 54.30 -37.75 20.22
N GLU A 139 54.77 -36.79 21.04
CA GLU A 139 54.20 -36.18 22.27
C GLU A 139 55.03 -34.94 22.75
N ALA A 140 54.71 -34.38 23.94
CA ALA A 140 55.05 -33.03 24.39
C ALA A 140 56.41 -32.82 25.10
N LEU A 141 56.82 -31.54 25.30
CA LEU A 141 57.60 -31.04 26.47
C LEU A 141 57.71 -29.50 26.51
N ASN A 142 57.57 -28.89 27.69
CA ASN A 142 57.95 -27.49 28.02
C ASN A 142 59.25 -27.49 28.84
N PRO A 143 60.11 -26.43 28.79
CA PRO A 143 60.20 -25.55 29.98
C PRO A 143 60.60 -24.06 29.74
N VAL A 144 59.80 -23.14 30.29
CA VAL A 144 60.13 -22.08 31.28
C VAL A 144 61.56 -21.46 31.39
N LEU A 145 61.58 -20.11 31.52
CA LEU A 145 62.47 -19.16 32.27
C LEU A 145 63.41 -18.15 31.53
N ASN A 146 63.32 -16.89 32.01
CA ASN A 146 64.28 -15.76 32.00
C ASN A 146 64.59 -14.97 30.70
N SER A 147 64.91 -13.66 30.73
CA SER A 147 64.62 -12.55 31.69
C SER A 147 65.20 -11.20 31.19
N ASN A 148 64.66 -10.08 31.68
CA ASN A 148 65.29 -8.74 31.87
C ASN A 148 65.63 -7.80 30.69
N GLU A 149 64.91 -6.67 30.69
CA GLU A 149 65.38 -5.28 30.84
C GLU A 149 66.65 -4.74 30.10
N SER A 150 66.44 -3.69 29.30
CA SER A 150 67.16 -2.39 29.36
C SER A 150 66.49 -1.39 28.39
N HIS A 151 65.83 -0.33 28.86
CA HIS A 151 66.36 1.01 29.24
C HIS A 151 66.83 1.90 28.07
N GLY A 152 66.21 3.09 27.90
CA GLY A 152 66.68 4.10 26.93
C GLY A 152 65.73 5.29 26.67
N SER A 153 65.50 6.13 27.69
CA SER A 153 64.94 7.52 27.70
C SER A 153 64.37 8.11 26.38
N SER A 154 63.08 8.48 26.32
CA SER A 154 62.45 9.69 26.92
C SER A 154 62.86 11.04 26.30
N ASN A 155 61.88 11.78 25.76
CA ASN A 155 61.48 13.04 26.40
C ASN A 155 60.07 13.49 25.96
N ASN A 156 59.32 14.03 26.94
CA ASN A 156 57.94 14.50 26.81
C ASN A 156 57.87 15.98 26.40
N LEU A 157 56.71 16.40 25.90
CA LEU A 157 56.21 17.76 26.08
C LEU A 157 54.70 17.75 26.31
N VAL A 158 54.32 17.81 27.60
CA VAL A 158 52.96 18.05 28.08
C VAL A 158 53.00 19.25 29.02
N GLY A 159 52.04 20.16 28.88
CA GLY A 159 51.79 21.24 29.81
C GLY A 159 50.72 22.20 29.30
N LYS A 160 49.96 22.89 30.14
CA LYS A 160 49.80 22.76 31.60
C LYS A 160 48.55 23.56 31.99
N ILE A 161 47.58 22.95 32.68
CA ILE A 161 46.48 23.71 33.31
C ILE A 161 46.93 24.07 34.72
N VAL A 162 46.72 25.31 35.13
CA VAL A 162 47.07 25.85 36.45
C VAL A 162 45.89 26.68 36.95
N GLU A 163 45.37 26.32 38.12
CA GLU A 163 44.44 27.14 38.90
C GLU A 163 45.12 28.40 39.42
N ASN A 164 44.37 29.47 39.64
CA ASN A 164 44.68 30.44 40.68
C ASN A 164 43.39 31.15 41.11
N ALA A 165 43.21 31.26 42.43
CA ALA A 165 42.24 32.12 43.06
C ALA A 165 43.00 33.09 43.97
N GLU A 166 42.66 34.39 43.93
CA GLU A 166 43.06 35.34 44.98
C GLU A 166 42.11 36.56 44.98
N GLU A 167 41.87 37.11 46.17
CA GLU A 167 40.89 38.16 46.45
C GLU A 167 41.49 39.58 46.34
N SER A 168 40.67 40.61 46.08
CA SER A 168 40.58 41.82 46.95
C SER A 168 39.70 42.97 46.39
N LYS A 169 38.67 43.36 47.17
CA LYS A 169 38.29 44.71 47.70
C LYS A 169 38.38 45.95 46.75
N THR A 170 37.54 47.00 46.79
CA THR A 170 36.61 47.53 47.83
C THR A 170 35.66 48.60 47.25
N GLN A 171 34.41 48.72 47.76
CA GLN A 171 33.62 49.95 48.04
C GLN A 171 32.13 49.53 48.24
N GLU A 172 31.60 49.39 49.46
CA GLU A 172 31.15 50.40 50.46
C GLU A 172 29.90 51.23 50.11
N SER A 173 28.73 50.72 50.55
CA SER A 173 27.72 51.41 51.40
C SER A 173 26.53 50.45 51.60
N ALA A 174 26.22 49.93 52.80
CA ALA A 174 25.40 50.58 53.85
C ALA A 174 23.97 50.94 53.34
N GLU A 175 22.86 50.53 53.97
CA GLU A 175 22.65 50.05 55.35
C GLU A 175 21.27 49.34 55.56
N ASN A 176 21.16 48.55 56.64
CA ASN A 176 19.96 48.31 57.48
C ASN A 176 18.65 47.64 56.96
N SER A 177 18.57 46.33 57.23
CA SER A 177 17.55 45.66 58.09
C SER A 177 16.06 46.08 58.05
N ALA A 178 15.17 45.11 57.81
CA ALA A 178 14.32 44.53 58.87
C ALA A 178 13.38 43.41 58.35
N LEU A 179 13.29 42.27 59.06
CA LEU A 179 12.10 41.42 58.99
C LEU A 179 10.93 42.11 59.70
N LYS A 180 9.82 42.33 59.00
CA LYS A 180 8.47 42.32 59.61
C LYS A 180 7.47 41.63 58.71
N THR A 181 7.05 40.44 59.14
CA THR A 181 5.82 39.81 58.72
C THR A 181 4.64 40.74 59.02
N THR A 182 3.81 41.06 58.03
CA THR A 182 2.42 41.44 58.26
C THR A 182 1.61 40.94 57.07
N ALA A 183 0.68 40.03 57.31
CA ALA A 183 -0.21 39.54 56.28
C ALA A 183 -1.21 40.65 55.92
N GLN A 184 -1.26 41.04 54.64
CA GLN A 184 -2.45 41.67 54.06
C GLN A 184 -2.80 40.97 52.77
N THR A 185 -3.96 40.32 52.82
CA THR A 185 -4.61 39.61 51.74
C THR A 185 -5.18 40.63 50.76
N GLU A 186 -4.46 40.94 49.68
CA GLU A 186 -5.03 41.68 48.56
C GLU A 186 -4.98 40.83 47.29
N THR A 187 -6.17 40.41 46.87
CA THR A 187 -6.43 39.68 45.63
C THR A 187 -5.92 40.44 44.41
N GLN A 188 -4.79 40.01 43.87
CA GLN A 188 -4.49 40.18 42.46
C GLN A 188 -4.97 38.94 41.71
N THR A 189 -6.20 39.00 41.21
CA THR A 189 -6.63 38.15 40.12
C THR A 189 -5.89 38.59 38.86
N GLU A 190 -4.70 38.03 38.64
CA GLU A 190 -4.11 38.03 37.29
C GLU A 190 -5.13 37.38 36.35
N SER A 191 -5.51 38.09 35.29
CA SER A 191 -6.47 37.59 34.32
C SER A 191 -5.86 36.42 33.57
N ILE A 192 -6.45 35.23 33.74
CA ILE A 192 -6.05 33.92 33.17
C ILE A 192 -5.99 33.92 31.61
N ASN A 193 -6.35 35.03 30.97
CA ASN A 193 -6.57 35.13 29.52
C ASN A 193 -5.30 35.38 28.67
N ASP A 194 -4.15 35.70 29.27
CA ASP A 194 -2.94 36.14 28.54
C ASP A 194 -1.90 35.03 28.27
N PHE A 195 -2.23 33.75 28.52
CA PHE A 195 -1.34 32.65 28.14
C PHE A 195 -1.33 32.43 26.62
N ASN A 196 -0.27 32.88 25.96
CA ASN A 196 0.00 32.57 24.56
C ASN A 196 0.59 31.16 24.43
N VAL A 197 -0.02 30.31 23.58
CA VAL A 197 0.46 28.93 23.34
C VAL A 197 1.56 28.99 22.30
N PRO A 198 2.79 28.51 22.57
CA PRO A 198 3.83 28.48 21.55
C PRO A 198 3.47 27.53 20.41
N ASN A 199 3.62 27.98 19.16
CA ASN A 199 3.24 27.19 17.97
C ASN A 199 3.99 25.85 17.88
N TRP A 200 5.21 25.76 18.43
CA TRP A 200 6.00 24.52 18.46
C TRP A 200 5.51 23.48 19.47
N LEU A 201 4.73 23.87 20.49
CA LEU A 201 4.41 23.00 21.63
C LEU A 201 3.57 21.79 21.21
N VAL A 202 2.54 21.99 20.41
CA VAL A 202 1.65 20.90 19.98
C VAL A 202 2.35 19.93 19.02
N PRO A 203 3.08 20.39 17.97
CA PRO A 203 3.94 19.53 17.17
C PRO A 203 4.97 18.75 18.01
N ALA A 204 5.63 19.40 18.98
CA ALA A 204 6.60 18.74 19.85
C ALA A 204 5.95 17.69 20.78
N LEU A 205 4.70 17.89 21.24
CA LEU A 205 3.96 16.87 21.98
C LEU A 205 3.65 15.65 21.10
N VAL A 206 3.21 15.87 19.86
CA VAL A 206 2.94 14.78 18.91
C VAL A 206 4.22 14.00 18.58
N GLU A 207 5.33 14.69 18.31
CA GLU A 207 6.63 14.05 18.04
C GLU A 207 7.14 13.27 19.26
N ASN A 208 7.01 13.80 20.48
CA ASN A 208 7.38 13.07 21.70
C ASN A 208 6.53 11.82 21.93
N VAL A 209 5.20 11.91 21.72
CA VAL A 209 4.31 10.74 21.81
C VAL A 209 4.73 9.70 20.77
N ARG A 210 4.92 10.10 19.51
CA ARG A 210 5.36 9.22 18.42
C ARG A 210 6.69 8.54 18.74
N HIS A 211 7.72 9.30 19.08
CA HIS A 211 9.06 8.78 19.34
C HIS A 211 9.09 7.82 20.56
N LYS A 212 8.30 8.08 21.62
CA LYS A 212 8.27 7.24 22.83
C LYS A 212 7.34 6.03 22.73
N THR A 213 6.27 6.09 21.94
CA THR A 213 5.27 5.01 21.85
C THR A 213 5.36 4.19 20.56
N LYS A 214 6.05 4.69 19.53
CA LYS A 214 6.17 4.10 18.19
C LYS A 214 4.84 3.90 17.44
N ILE A 215 3.78 4.59 17.83
CA ILE A 215 2.51 4.61 17.07
C ILE A 215 2.59 5.59 15.89
N SER A 216 1.73 5.41 14.88
CA SER A 216 1.66 6.30 13.70
C SER A 216 1.44 7.77 14.08
N HIS A 217 1.77 8.69 13.16
CA HIS A 217 1.60 10.12 13.35
C HIS A 217 0.14 10.48 13.65
N GLU A 218 -0.81 9.95 12.87
CA GLU A 218 -2.24 10.14 13.11
C GLU A 218 -2.70 9.57 14.46
N ASN A 219 -2.19 8.41 14.88
CA ASN A 219 -2.50 7.85 16.21
C ASN A 219 -1.87 8.69 17.34
N SER A 220 -0.71 9.30 17.11
CA SER A 220 -0.03 10.20 18.06
C SER A 220 -0.80 11.51 18.21
N LYS A 221 -1.26 12.07 17.09
CA LYS A 221 -2.13 13.24 17.00
C LYS A 221 -3.48 12.98 17.70
N ALA A 222 -4.11 11.84 17.43
CA ALA A 222 -5.34 11.41 18.11
C ALA A 222 -5.15 11.24 19.62
N ALA A 223 -4.05 10.63 20.06
CA ALA A 223 -3.73 10.47 21.49
C ALA A 223 -3.55 11.82 22.19
N VAL A 224 -2.82 12.77 21.59
CA VAL A 224 -2.71 14.15 22.10
C VAL A 224 -4.08 14.85 22.12
N GLY A 225 -4.92 14.64 21.10
CA GLY A 225 -6.29 15.15 21.05
C GLY A 225 -7.17 14.67 22.21
N ILE A 226 -7.14 13.36 22.51
CA ILE A 226 -7.88 12.77 23.64
C ILE A 226 -7.40 13.32 24.98
N ILE A 227 -6.08 13.54 25.14
CA ILE A 227 -5.51 14.14 26.35
C ILE A 227 -5.98 15.61 26.51
N LEU A 228 -5.98 16.39 25.43
CA LEU A 228 -6.48 17.77 25.44
C LEU A 228 -7.98 17.85 25.74
N ASP A 229 -8.78 16.93 25.21
CA ASP A 229 -10.21 16.84 25.52
C ASP A 229 -10.45 16.45 26.99
N THR A 230 -9.65 15.52 27.52
CA THR A 230 -9.68 15.18 28.96
C THR A 230 -9.35 16.38 29.84
N PHE A 231 -8.40 17.23 29.44
CA PHE A 231 -8.08 18.47 30.17
C PHE A 231 -9.14 19.56 30.01
N LEU A 232 -9.81 19.65 28.86
CA LEU A 232 -10.93 20.56 28.64
C LEU A 232 -12.10 20.24 29.59
N ASP A 233 -12.46 18.95 29.71
CA ASP A 233 -13.51 18.48 30.61
C ASP A 233 -13.13 18.64 32.10
N ALA A 234 -11.89 18.31 32.46
CA ALA A 234 -11.44 18.32 33.85
C ALA A 234 -11.02 19.71 34.38
N ILE A 235 -10.62 20.64 33.50
CA ILE A 235 -10.07 21.96 33.84
C ILE A 235 -10.74 23.08 33.02
N PRO A 236 -12.05 23.36 33.23
CA PRO A 236 -12.81 24.27 32.36
C PRO A 236 -12.38 25.75 32.43
N HIS A 237 -11.59 26.15 33.44
CA HIS A 237 -11.10 27.52 33.59
C HIS A 237 -9.88 27.84 32.71
N LEU A 238 -9.39 26.86 31.94
CA LEU A 238 -8.35 27.02 30.92
C LEU A 238 -8.88 26.61 29.52
N ASP A 239 -10.20 26.63 29.31
CA ASP A 239 -10.86 26.24 28.06
C ASP A 239 -10.28 26.94 26.81
N ILE A 240 -10.02 28.25 26.88
CA ILE A 240 -9.39 29.04 25.80
C ILE A 240 -8.01 28.46 25.41
N LEU A 241 -7.23 27.99 26.39
CA LEU A 241 -5.92 27.39 26.16
C LEU A 241 -6.04 26.02 25.50
N TRP A 242 -6.87 25.12 26.05
CA TRP A 242 -7.05 23.78 25.52
C TRP A 242 -7.65 23.80 24.12
N LEU A 243 -8.63 24.67 23.87
CA LEU A 243 -9.23 24.86 22.55
C LEU A 243 -8.22 25.44 21.55
N ARG A 244 -7.32 26.34 21.98
CA ARG A 244 -6.21 26.83 21.14
C ARG A 244 -5.20 25.72 20.85
N MET A 245 -4.83 24.87 21.82
CA MET A 245 -3.96 23.72 21.57
C MET A 245 -4.61 22.70 20.62
N LYS A 246 -5.91 22.43 20.78
CA LYS A 246 -6.68 21.56 19.88
C LYS A 246 -6.79 22.14 18.47
N LYS A 247 -6.97 23.46 18.37
CA LYS A 247 -6.93 24.18 17.09
C LYS A 247 -5.55 24.07 16.42
N ASN A 248 -4.47 24.27 17.16
CA ASN A 248 -3.10 24.07 16.65
C ASN A 248 -2.84 22.61 16.22
N LEU A 249 -3.47 21.62 16.86
CA LEU A 249 -3.37 20.20 16.48
C LEU A 249 -3.97 19.93 15.09
N THR A 250 -5.05 20.64 14.73
CA THR A 250 -5.66 20.57 13.39
C THR A 250 -5.00 21.51 12.38
N GLU A 251 -4.53 22.68 12.81
CA GLU A 251 -3.90 23.70 11.94
C GLU A 251 -2.40 23.48 11.74
N SER A 252 -1.76 22.53 12.43
CA SER A 252 -0.38 22.11 12.12
C SER A 252 -0.22 21.61 10.67
N GLU A 253 -1.33 21.35 9.98
CA GLU A 253 -1.41 21.06 8.54
C GLU A 253 -1.59 22.30 7.65
N ALA A 254 -1.50 23.53 8.17
CA ALA A 254 -1.66 24.75 7.36
C ALA A 254 -0.53 25.78 7.53
N ILE A 255 0.39 25.56 8.48
CA ILE A 255 1.41 26.55 8.85
C ILE A 255 2.57 26.55 7.84
N GLU A 256 2.75 27.69 7.17
CA GLU A 256 3.89 28.03 6.30
C GLU A 256 5.23 28.00 7.07
N GLU A 257 6.34 28.17 6.32
CA GLU A 257 7.76 27.94 6.63
C GLU A 257 8.32 28.32 8.02
N VAL A 258 7.61 29.12 8.82
CA VAL A 258 8.02 29.66 10.12
C VAL A 258 8.29 28.56 11.18
N ALA A 259 7.78 27.34 10.98
CA ALA A 259 7.99 26.21 11.91
C ALA A 259 9.27 25.38 11.63
N LYS A 260 9.99 25.63 10.52
CA LYS A 260 11.14 24.81 10.07
C LYS A 260 12.30 24.70 11.08
N GLU A 261 12.45 25.65 12.01
CA GLU A 261 13.66 25.73 12.87
C GLU A 261 13.55 25.05 14.25
N VAL A 262 12.37 24.61 14.70
CA VAL A 262 12.15 24.33 16.15
C VAL A 262 11.90 22.86 16.51
N VAL A 263 11.39 22.02 15.61
CA VAL A 263 11.09 20.60 15.90
C VAL A 263 11.90 19.69 14.98
N HIS A 264 12.98 19.13 15.51
CA HIS A 264 13.76 18.10 14.83
C HIS A 264 12.94 16.80 14.82
N SER A 265 12.60 16.27 13.64
CA SER A 265 11.96 14.96 13.57
C SER A 265 13.00 13.83 13.63
N GLU A 266 12.78 12.88 14.53
CA GLU A 266 13.65 11.71 14.63
C GLU A 266 13.49 10.77 13.43
N ASP A 267 12.31 10.75 12.80
CA ASP A 267 12.08 9.97 11.59
C ASP A 267 12.83 10.53 10.39
N GLN A 268 12.93 11.86 10.24
CA GLN A 268 13.78 12.49 9.23
C GLN A 268 15.22 12.01 9.38
N ARG A 269 15.76 12.06 10.61
CA ARG A 269 17.13 11.68 10.92
C ARG A 269 17.40 10.20 10.62
N LYS A 270 16.47 9.31 10.98
CA LYS A 270 16.56 7.88 10.65
C LYS A 270 16.48 7.62 9.16
N LEU A 271 15.53 8.24 8.47
CA LEU A 271 15.32 8.04 7.04
C LEU A 271 16.57 8.44 6.23
N LEU A 272 17.19 9.57 6.57
CA LEU A 272 18.47 9.99 6.02
C LEU A 272 19.62 9.02 6.33
N ASP A 273 19.66 8.44 7.53
CA ASP A 273 20.67 7.42 7.89
C ASP A 273 20.46 6.11 7.12
N ILE A 274 19.21 5.66 6.94
CA ILE A 274 18.89 4.48 6.12
C ILE A 274 19.27 4.73 4.66
N PHE A 275 18.92 5.87 4.08
CA PHE A 275 19.33 6.22 2.71
C PHE A 275 20.86 6.22 2.56
N LYS A 276 21.58 6.77 3.54
CA LYS A 276 23.04 6.73 3.59
C LYS A 276 23.59 5.30 3.68
N GLN A 277 22.99 4.43 4.48
CA GLN A 277 23.40 3.02 4.56
C GLN A 277 23.15 2.29 3.22
N LEU A 278 21.98 2.46 2.61
CA LEU A 278 21.66 1.90 1.29
C LEU A 278 22.59 2.43 0.18
N TRP A 279 23.01 3.70 0.26
CA TRP A 279 24.01 4.28 -0.63
C TRP A 279 25.37 3.57 -0.53
N TYR A 280 25.80 3.19 0.68
CA TYR A 280 27.02 2.40 0.86
C TYR A 280 26.86 0.98 0.32
N CYS A 281 25.76 0.27 0.63
CA CYS A 281 25.48 -1.07 0.08
C CYS A 281 25.51 -1.06 -1.46
N LYS A 282 24.76 -0.16 -2.10
CA LYS A 282 24.74 0.01 -3.56
C LYS A 282 26.15 0.22 -4.14
N ASN A 283 27.04 0.91 -3.43
CA ASN A 283 28.38 1.25 -3.89
C ASN A 283 29.48 0.27 -3.48
N ASP A 284 29.16 -0.80 -2.76
CA ASP A 284 30.11 -1.83 -2.41
C ASP A 284 30.43 -2.71 -3.65
N GLU A 285 31.68 -2.64 -4.10
CA GLU A 285 32.19 -3.42 -5.23
C GLU A 285 32.13 -4.94 -4.98
N GLN A 286 32.21 -5.38 -3.72
CA GLN A 286 32.09 -6.80 -3.34
C GLN A 286 30.65 -7.27 -3.52
N GLN A 287 29.66 -6.54 -3.00
CA GLN A 287 28.24 -6.86 -3.15
C GLN A 287 27.81 -6.92 -4.63
N ARG A 288 28.33 -6.00 -5.46
CA ARG A 288 28.11 -5.99 -6.92
C ARG A 288 28.69 -7.20 -7.65
N SER A 289 29.81 -7.75 -7.16
CA SER A 289 30.55 -8.82 -7.86
C SER A 289 30.19 -10.21 -7.35
N TRP A 290 29.86 -10.31 -6.06
CA TRP A 290 29.52 -11.53 -5.34
C TRP A 290 28.49 -11.19 -4.26
N PRO A 291 27.19 -11.42 -4.49
CA PRO A 291 26.16 -11.24 -3.48
C PRO A 291 26.37 -12.23 -2.32
N VAL A 292 27.00 -11.77 -1.24
CA VAL A 292 27.19 -12.55 -0.01
C VAL A 292 25.93 -12.39 0.83
N HIS A 293 25.10 -13.43 0.94
CA HIS A 293 23.79 -13.39 1.63
C HIS A 293 23.83 -12.96 3.12
N GLU A 294 25.02 -12.79 3.72
CA GLU A 294 25.19 -12.33 5.11
C GLU A 294 24.68 -10.89 5.34
N ASP A 295 24.56 -10.07 4.29
CA ASP A 295 24.02 -8.70 4.36
C ASP A 295 22.52 -8.61 4.02
N GLU A 296 21.90 -9.69 3.53
CA GLU A 296 20.54 -9.66 2.98
C GLU A 296 19.52 -9.33 4.07
N ASP A 297 19.69 -9.87 5.28
CA ASP A 297 18.88 -9.54 6.45
C ASP A 297 19.02 -8.08 6.89
N LEU A 298 20.22 -7.50 6.76
CA LEU A 298 20.47 -6.09 7.08
C LEU A 298 19.73 -5.18 6.09
N ILE A 299 19.91 -5.39 4.78
CA ILE A 299 19.25 -4.59 3.75
C ILE A 299 17.73 -4.79 3.79
N SER A 300 17.27 -6.03 4.03
CA SER A 300 15.87 -6.36 4.27
C SER A 300 15.29 -5.59 5.45
N GLY A 301 16.04 -5.47 6.56
CA GLY A 301 15.67 -4.68 7.72
C GLY A 301 15.59 -3.18 7.43
N LEU A 302 16.59 -2.63 6.73
CA LEU A 302 16.64 -1.23 6.31
C LEU A 302 15.46 -0.84 5.41
N LEU A 303 15.12 -1.66 4.41
CA LEU A 303 13.99 -1.43 3.52
C LEU A 303 12.64 -1.52 4.24
N VAL A 304 12.50 -2.45 5.21
CA VAL A 304 11.28 -2.58 6.02
C VAL A 304 11.14 -1.40 6.98
N GLU A 305 12.21 -0.95 7.65
CA GLU A 305 12.16 0.24 8.50
C GLU A 305 11.84 1.50 7.70
N MET A 306 12.45 1.67 6.51
CA MET A 306 12.15 2.74 5.57
C MET A 306 10.66 2.76 5.18
N ASN A 307 10.10 1.61 4.77
CA ASN A 307 8.70 1.52 4.38
C ASN A 307 7.74 1.84 5.54
N ASN A 308 8.05 1.34 6.74
CA ASN A 308 7.27 1.65 7.94
C ASN A 308 7.33 3.15 8.29
N ILE A 309 8.50 3.79 8.16
CA ILE A 309 8.62 5.25 8.33
C ILE A 309 7.75 5.97 7.29
N PHE A 310 7.77 5.56 6.02
CA PHE A 310 6.95 6.20 4.99
C PHE A 310 5.44 6.08 5.21
N ILE A 311 4.96 4.96 5.77
CA ILE A 311 3.54 4.74 6.10
C ILE A 311 3.12 5.46 7.38
N ASP A 312 3.93 5.37 8.45
CA ASP A 312 3.52 5.79 9.79
C ASP A 312 3.95 7.21 10.18
N ALA A 313 4.94 7.82 9.53
CA ALA A 313 5.46 9.14 9.91
C ALA A 313 4.56 10.29 9.46
N ASN A 314 4.94 11.52 9.82
CA ASN A 314 4.29 12.72 9.30
C ASN A 314 4.55 12.80 7.78
N PRO A 315 3.50 12.77 6.90
CA PRO A 315 3.68 12.78 5.45
C PRO A 315 4.45 13.99 4.91
N ARG A 316 4.54 15.09 5.68
CA ARG A 316 5.36 16.26 5.32
C ARG A 316 6.84 16.01 5.44
N VAL A 317 7.24 15.41 6.56
CA VAL A 317 8.64 15.16 6.88
C VAL A 317 9.22 14.14 5.90
N THR A 318 8.45 13.10 5.60
CA THR A 318 8.85 12.09 4.60
C THR A 318 8.89 12.68 3.19
N ARG A 319 7.89 13.47 2.79
CA ARG A 319 7.89 14.20 1.50
C ARG A 319 9.08 15.15 1.36
N GLU A 320 9.41 15.92 2.40
CA GLU A 320 10.56 16.84 2.40
C GLU A 320 11.89 16.11 2.18
N VAL A 321 12.07 14.92 2.79
CA VAL A 321 13.24 14.06 2.53
C VAL A 321 13.24 13.49 1.12
N ILE A 322 12.09 13.05 0.61
CA ILE A 322 11.95 12.50 -0.75
C ILE A 322 12.25 13.54 -1.83
N CYS A 323 11.78 14.79 -1.64
CA CYS A 323 11.93 15.89 -2.59
C CYS A 323 13.31 16.58 -2.52
N HIS A 324 14.16 16.22 -1.56
CA HIS A 324 15.49 16.80 -1.39
C HIS A 324 16.36 16.58 -2.63
N ASP A 325 17.17 17.59 -2.99
CA ASP A 325 18.09 17.60 -4.13
C ASP A 325 17.53 16.95 -5.41
N GLU A 326 16.43 17.51 -5.94
CA GLU A 326 15.77 17.06 -7.17
C GLU A 326 15.43 15.54 -7.16
N TYR A 327 14.98 15.05 -6.00
CA TYR A 327 14.64 13.64 -5.77
C TYR A 327 15.85 12.68 -5.86
N GLU A 328 17.06 13.10 -5.42
CA GLU A 328 18.26 12.25 -5.38
C GLU A 328 17.98 10.90 -4.71
N MET A 329 17.22 10.88 -3.62
CA MET A 329 16.90 9.67 -2.86
C MET A 329 16.02 8.67 -3.66
N VAL A 330 15.14 9.17 -4.54
CA VAL A 330 14.36 8.34 -5.46
C VAL A 330 15.28 7.75 -6.54
N ASN A 331 16.14 8.58 -7.12
CA ASN A 331 17.14 8.16 -8.10
C ASN A 331 18.11 7.11 -7.51
N LEU A 332 18.48 7.23 -6.24
CA LEU A 332 19.26 6.23 -5.51
C LEU A 332 18.52 4.87 -5.44
N LEU A 333 17.23 4.86 -5.08
CA LEU A 333 16.43 3.63 -5.02
C LEU A 333 16.27 2.98 -6.40
N VAL A 334 15.97 3.76 -7.44
CA VAL A 334 15.83 3.25 -8.83
C VAL A 334 17.14 2.62 -9.31
N THR A 335 18.26 3.34 -9.14
CA THR A 335 19.57 2.85 -9.58
C THR A 335 20.08 1.67 -8.74
N TYR A 336 19.66 1.55 -7.48
CA TYR A 336 19.94 0.34 -6.70
C TYR A 336 19.05 -0.84 -7.14
N TYR A 337 17.77 -0.62 -7.42
CA TYR A 337 16.84 -1.66 -7.91
C TYR A 337 17.28 -2.28 -9.24
N GLN A 338 17.94 -1.49 -10.10
CA GLN A 338 18.56 -1.97 -11.34
C GLN A 338 19.80 -2.86 -11.10
N MET A 339 20.53 -2.64 -10.00
CA MET A 339 21.75 -3.39 -9.67
C MET A 339 21.50 -4.63 -8.81
N GLU A 340 20.38 -4.69 -8.09
CA GLU A 340 20.09 -5.72 -7.08
C GLU A 340 19.52 -7.01 -7.71
N PRO A 341 20.26 -8.15 -7.72
CA PRO A 341 19.76 -9.38 -8.32
C PRO A 341 18.78 -10.16 -7.42
N ARG A 342 18.75 -9.91 -6.10
CA ARG A 342 17.99 -10.74 -5.14
C ARG A 342 16.51 -10.39 -5.17
N LYS A 343 15.66 -11.35 -5.55
CA LYS A 343 14.19 -11.24 -5.59
C LYS A 343 13.60 -10.62 -4.32
N THR A 344 14.01 -11.14 -3.17
CA THR A 344 13.56 -10.75 -1.81
C THR A 344 13.71 -9.26 -1.57
N LEU A 345 14.87 -8.70 -1.92
CA LEU A 345 15.16 -7.27 -1.81
C LEU A 345 14.43 -6.47 -2.89
N ARG A 346 14.42 -6.94 -4.15
CA ARG A 346 13.67 -6.27 -5.23
C ARG A 346 12.19 -6.09 -4.88
N ILE A 347 11.52 -7.09 -4.30
CA ILE A 347 10.11 -6.97 -3.86
C ILE A 347 9.95 -5.89 -2.77
N LYS A 348 10.83 -5.87 -1.77
CA LYS A 348 10.82 -4.83 -0.72
C LYS A 348 11.06 -3.43 -1.29
N MET A 349 11.93 -3.31 -2.29
CA MET A 349 12.16 -2.05 -3.00
C MET A 349 10.93 -1.63 -3.82
N LEU A 350 10.23 -2.56 -4.48
CA LEU A 350 8.95 -2.27 -5.15
C LEU A 350 7.90 -1.76 -4.16
N HIS A 351 7.82 -2.33 -2.95
CA HIS A 351 6.94 -1.81 -1.89
C HIS A 351 7.31 -0.39 -1.48
N VAL A 352 8.60 -0.11 -1.22
CA VAL A 352 9.08 1.25 -0.89
C VAL A 352 8.73 2.23 -2.02
N LEU A 353 9.03 1.88 -3.27
CA LEU A 353 8.76 2.71 -4.45
C LEU A 353 7.26 3.00 -4.62
N LEU A 354 6.41 2.01 -4.39
CA LEU A 354 4.95 2.17 -4.41
C LEU A 354 4.46 3.10 -3.28
N THR A 355 4.97 2.94 -2.07
CA THR A 355 4.60 3.80 -0.92
C THR A 355 4.98 5.27 -1.18
N ILE A 356 6.15 5.55 -1.76
CA ILE A 356 6.54 6.94 -2.06
C ILE A 356 5.76 7.56 -3.22
N CYS A 357 5.19 6.78 -4.14
CA CYS A 357 4.26 7.27 -5.16
C CYS A 357 2.95 7.81 -4.57
N GLU A 358 2.46 7.23 -3.48
CA GLU A 358 1.27 7.75 -2.77
C GLU A 358 1.62 9.02 -1.97
N LEU A 359 2.88 9.16 -1.52
CA LEU A 359 3.33 10.33 -0.75
C LEU A 359 3.46 11.61 -1.59
N ASP A 360 3.91 11.55 -2.85
CA ASP A 360 3.97 12.72 -3.74
C ASP A 360 3.88 12.34 -5.23
N MET A 361 2.99 13.02 -5.97
CA MET A 361 2.80 12.79 -7.41
C MET A 361 4.05 13.12 -8.24
N GLY A 362 4.89 14.06 -7.78
CA GLY A 362 6.17 14.36 -8.43
C GLY A 362 7.12 13.17 -8.46
N VAL A 363 7.02 12.24 -7.50
CA VAL A 363 7.77 10.97 -7.55
C VAL A 363 7.34 10.13 -8.74
N VAL A 364 6.04 10.08 -9.06
CA VAL A 364 5.52 9.31 -10.20
C VAL A 364 6.11 9.84 -11.50
N THR A 365 6.16 11.15 -11.69
CA THR A 365 6.83 11.81 -12.82
C THR A 365 8.34 11.52 -12.86
N GLN A 366 9.04 11.51 -11.72
CA GLN A 366 10.47 11.11 -11.68
C GLN A 366 10.67 9.65 -12.09
N LEU A 367 9.84 8.73 -11.57
CA LEU A 367 9.91 7.30 -11.92
C LEU A 367 9.60 7.08 -13.41
N LEU A 368 8.61 7.77 -13.98
CA LEU A 368 8.26 7.72 -15.39
C LEU A 368 9.42 8.14 -16.31
N ASN A 369 10.18 9.16 -15.90
CA ASN A 369 11.34 9.66 -16.65
C ASN A 369 12.65 8.92 -16.35
N SER A 370 12.63 7.97 -15.40
CA SER A 370 13.79 7.16 -15.01
C SER A 370 13.96 5.91 -15.90
N VAL A 371 14.96 5.09 -15.58
CA VAL A 371 15.17 3.78 -16.25
C VAL A 371 14.16 2.72 -15.76
N LEU A 372 13.47 2.95 -14.64
CA LEU A 372 12.59 1.98 -13.98
C LEU A 372 11.49 1.37 -14.88
N PRO A 373 10.74 2.12 -15.72
CA PRO A 373 9.69 1.53 -16.55
C PRO A 373 10.23 0.49 -17.54
N MET A 374 11.45 0.70 -18.04
CA MET A 374 12.13 -0.20 -18.96
C MET A 374 12.67 -1.45 -18.24
N GLU A 375 13.17 -1.31 -17.01
CA GLU A 375 13.54 -2.45 -16.15
C GLU A 375 12.33 -3.31 -15.79
N LEU A 376 11.21 -2.69 -15.39
CA LEU A 376 9.96 -3.39 -15.05
C LEU A 376 9.38 -4.11 -16.28
N ALA A 377 9.28 -3.44 -17.42
CA ALA A 377 8.76 -4.05 -18.65
C ALA A 377 9.60 -5.26 -19.10
N ARG A 378 10.92 -5.23 -18.90
CA ARG A 378 11.80 -6.39 -19.14
C ARG A 378 11.58 -7.49 -18.10
N ASP A 379 11.59 -7.15 -16.82
CA ASP A 379 11.49 -8.12 -15.72
C ASP A 379 10.17 -8.90 -15.74
N ILE A 380 9.07 -8.24 -16.13
CA ILE A 380 7.73 -8.85 -16.32
C ILE A 380 7.73 -9.85 -17.49
N GLN A 381 8.40 -9.53 -18.61
CA GLN A 381 8.49 -10.44 -19.77
C GLN A 381 9.40 -11.65 -19.47
N ASP A 382 10.55 -11.41 -18.84
CA ASP A 382 11.56 -12.45 -18.60
C ASP A 382 11.20 -13.40 -17.45
N ASN A 383 10.40 -12.95 -16.46
CA ASN A 383 10.15 -13.69 -15.21
C ASN A 383 8.64 -13.81 -14.86
N PHE A 384 7.77 -13.94 -15.86
CA PHE A 384 6.31 -13.93 -15.66
C PHE A 384 5.78 -15.05 -14.74
N GLU A 385 6.51 -16.16 -14.61
CA GLU A 385 6.14 -17.31 -13.76
C GLU A 385 6.24 -17.00 -12.24
N ASP A 386 6.82 -15.87 -11.85
CA ASP A 386 6.97 -15.45 -10.46
C ASP A 386 5.81 -14.54 -10.01
N SER A 387 4.66 -15.14 -9.67
CA SER A 387 3.42 -14.40 -9.38
C SER A 387 3.58 -13.26 -8.36
N ASP A 388 4.29 -13.48 -7.26
CA ASP A 388 4.53 -12.48 -6.20
C ASP A 388 5.35 -11.29 -6.72
N LYS A 389 6.47 -11.54 -7.43
CA LYS A 389 7.27 -10.46 -8.02
C LYS A 389 6.51 -9.77 -9.16
N VAL A 390 5.84 -10.53 -10.02
CA VAL A 390 5.09 -10.02 -11.18
C VAL A 390 3.91 -9.17 -10.73
N PHE A 391 3.18 -9.56 -9.68
CA PHE A 391 2.14 -8.74 -9.09
C PHE A 391 2.67 -7.36 -8.69
N HIS A 392 3.78 -7.30 -7.95
CA HIS A 392 4.36 -6.02 -7.53
C HIS A 392 4.97 -5.21 -8.68
N SER A 393 5.67 -5.85 -9.62
CA SER A 393 6.24 -5.18 -10.80
C SER A 393 5.15 -4.63 -11.72
N THR A 394 4.07 -5.39 -11.96
CA THR A 394 2.94 -4.94 -12.79
C THR A 394 2.15 -3.83 -12.11
N PHE A 395 1.92 -3.93 -10.80
CA PHE A 395 1.22 -2.88 -10.04
C PHE A 395 1.99 -1.56 -10.07
N LEU A 396 3.30 -1.57 -9.78
CA LEU A 396 4.12 -0.36 -9.83
C LEU A 396 4.18 0.23 -11.24
N LEU A 397 4.27 -0.61 -12.29
CA LEU A 397 4.26 -0.12 -13.67
C LEU A 397 2.92 0.53 -14.06
N SER A 398 1.79 0.00 -13.58
CA SER A 398 0.47 0.62 -13.78
C SER A 398 0.34 1.97 -13.07
N VAL A 399 0.90 2.09 -11.85
CA VAL A 399 0.94 3.33 -11.07
C VAL A 399 1.80 4.39 -11.77
N ILE A 400 2.97 4.01 -12.32
CA ILE A 400 3.86 4.94 -13.02
C ILE A 400 3.19 5.58 -14.26
N PHE A 401 2.41 4.81 -15.03
CA PHE A 401 1.69 5.37 -16.18
C PHE A 401 0.34 6.03 -15.83
N SER A 402 -0.13 5.93 -14.58
CA SER A 402 -1.47 6.40 -14.18
C SER A 402 -1.71 7.90 -14.31
N THR A 403 -0.65 8.71 -14.44
CA THR A 403 -0.73 10.16 -14.65
C THR A 403 -1.20 10.53 -16.06
N GLY A 404 -1.02 9.64 -17.04
CA GLY A 404 -1.21 9.96 -18.46
C GLY A 404 -0.14 10.90 -19.04
N GLU A 405 0.95 11.15 -18.32
CA GLU A 405 2.10 11.91 -18.83
C GLU A 405 2.82 11.12 -19.94
N LYS A 406 3.34 11.84 -20.94
CA LYS A 406 4.04 11.21 -22.07
C LYS A 406 5.42 10.70 -21.64
N PRO A 407 5.72 9.39 -21.79
CA PRO A 407 7.01 8.84 -21.39
C PRO A 407 8.16 9.28 -22.32
N PRO A 408 9.42 9.15 -21.87
CA PRO A 408 10.59 9.32 -22.73
C PRO A 408 10.56 8.39 -23.96
N THR A 409 11.11 8.85 -25.09
CA THR A 409 11.06 8.08 -26.35
C THR A 409 11.70 6.69 -26.26
N GLY A 410 12.73 6.51 -25.43
CA GLY A 410 13.35 5.19 -25.21
C GLY A 410 12.42 4.16 -24.55
N THR A 411 11.35 4.59 -23.87
CA THR A 411 10.37 3.68 -23.27
C THR A 411 9.65 2.83 -24.33
N TYR A 412 9.41 3.37 -25.53
CA TYR A 412 8.77 2.63 -26.63
C TYR A 412 9.67 1.53 -27.24
N ASP A 413 10.99 1.57 -27.02
CA ASP A 413 11.87 0.46 -27.44
C ASP A 413 11.63 -0.80 -26.60
N PHE A 414 11.21 -0.64 -25.34
CA PHE A 414 10.89 -1.74 -24.41
C PHE A 414 9.39 -2.07 -24.42
N ILE A 415 8.52 -1.06 -24.31
CA ILE A 415 7.06 -1.18 -24.43
C ILE A 415 6.67 -1.01 -25.91
N ASN A 416 7.23 -1.90 -26.73
CA ASN A 416 6.95 -2.01 -28.17
C ASN A 416 5.78 -2.99 -28.43
N LYS A 417 5.39 -3.15 -29.70
CA LYS A 417 4.34 -4.11 -30.12
C LYS A 417 4.50 -5.53 -29.57
N LYS A 418 5.73 -6.05 -29.39
CA LYS A 418 5.96 -7.40 -28.84
C LYS A 418 5.59 -7.47 -27.36
N CYS A 419 5.97 -6.46 -26.58
CA CYS A 419 5.59 -6.33 -25.18
C CYS A 419 4.07 -6.21 -25.04
N LEU A 420 3.43 -5.38 -25.87
CA LEU A 420 1.97 -5.24 -25.90
C LEU A 420 1.27 -6.55 -26.31
N HIS A 421 1.78 -7.27 -27.31
CA HIS A 421 1.27 -8.60 -27.70
C HIS A 421 1.31 -9.60 -26.56
N PHE A 422 2.41 -9.63 -25.82
CA PHE A 422 2.61 -10.44 -24.61
C PHE A 422 1.64 -10.04 -23.49
N LEU A 423 1.47 -8.74 -23.20
CA LEU A 423 0.53 -8.27 -22.19
C LEU A 423 -0.91 -8.67 -22.52
N PHE A 424 -1.35 -8.52 -23.78
CA PHE A 424 -2.66 -8.97 -24.23
C PHE A 424 -2.82 -10.49 -24.19
N GLU A 425 -1.79 -11.27 -24.54
CA GLU A 425 -1.82 -12.74 -24.46
C GLU A 425 -1.97 -13.21 -23.01
N LYS A 426 -1.14 -12.68 -22.10
CA LYS A 426 -1.24 -12.98 -20.67
C LYS A 426 -2.55 -12.51 -20.04
N LEU A 427 -3.10 -11.38 -20.46
CA LEU A 427 -4.40 -10.91 -19.99
C LEU A 427 -5.55 -11.90 -20.34
N GLU A 428 -5.56 -12.44 -21.56
CA GLU A 428 -6.56 -13.45 -21.98
C GLU A 428 -6.27 -14.85 -21.40
N ASP A 429 -5.02 -15.16 -21.00
CA ASP A 429 -4.67 -16.39 -20.28
C ASP A 429 -5.10 -16.36 -18.80
N VAL A 430 -5.03 -15.20 -18.12
CA VAL A 430 -5.48 -15.06 -16.73
C VAL A 430 -6.93 -15.51 -16.53
N ALA A 431 -7.78 -15.31 -17.53
CA ALA A 431 -9.17 -15.79 -17.55
C ALA A 431 -9.32 -17.32 -17.34
N LYS A 432 -8.26 -18.08 -17.62
CA LYS A 432 -8.19 -19.55 -17.53
C LYS A 432 -7.54 -19.99 -16.21
N ASP A 433 -6.51 -19.29 -15.78
CA ASP A 433 -5.68 -19.65 -14.63
C ASP A 433 -6.23 -19.15 -13.28
N GLY A 434 -7.05 -18.09 -13.29
CA GLY A 434 -7.80 -17.61 -12.12
C GLY A 434 -7.05 -16.63 -11.20
N ASP A 435 -5.91 -16.10 -11.63
CA ASP A 435 -5.17 -15.03 -10.93
C ASP A 435 -5.76 -13.64 -11.26
N GLU A 436 -6.97 -13.37 -10.74
CA GLU A 436 -7.71 -12.12 -11.00
C GLU A 436 -6.90 -10.86 -10.66
N ASP A 437 -6.02 -10.93 -9.65
CA ASP A 437 -5.23 -9.79 -9.17
C ASP A 437 -4.12 -9.39 -10.17
N VAL A 438 -3.38 -10.36 -10.72
CA VAL A 438 -2.39 -10.09 -11.78
C VAL A 438 -3.08 -9.64 -13.07
N GLY A 439 -4.23 -10.24 -13.44
CA GLY A 439 -5.02 -9.80 -14.60
C GLY A 439 -5.49 -8.35 -14.49
N GLN A 440 -5.93 -7.94 -13.30
CA GLN A 440 -6.31 -6.56 -13.01
C GLN A 440 -5.13 -5.60 -13.21
N ASN A 441 -3.93 -5.96 -12.75
CA ASN A 441 -2.73 -5.13 -12.96
C ASN A 441 -2.32 -5.06 -14.44
N LEU A 442 -2.38 -6.17 -15.19
CA LEU A 442 -2.09 -6.19 -16.63
C LEU A 442 -3.03 -5.27 -17.42
N LEU A 443 -4.34 -5.34 -17.14
CA LEU A 443 -5.32 -4.42 -17.70
C LEU A 443 -5.00 -2.97 -17.32
N SER A 444 -4.62 -2.72 -16.07
CA SER A 444 -4.26 -1.40 -15.57
C SER A 444 -3.02 -0.82 -16.29
N ILE A 445 -2.02 -1.65 -16.64
CA ILE A 445 -0.88 -1.22 -17.47
C ILE A 445 -1.35 -0.80 -18.86
N ILE A 446 -2.16 -1.63 -19.54
CA ILE A 446 -2.64 -1.37 -20.90
C ILE A 446 -3.44 -0.06 -20.94
N LEU A 447 -4.35 0.13 -19.98
CA LEU A 447 -5.17 1.34 -19.87
C LEU A 447 -4.37 2.58 -19.49
N ALA A 448 -3.46 2.48 -18.50
CA ALA A 448 -2.62 3.59 -18.07
C ALA A 448 -1.65 4.02 -19.19
N PHE A 449 -1.01 3.06 -19.86
CA PHE A 449 -0.14 3.36 -21.00
C PHE A 449 -0.94 3.93 -22.19
N ASN A 450 -2.23 3.62 -22.35
CA ASN A 450 -3.07 4.25 -23.37
C ASN A 450 -3.38 5.74 -23.09
N LEU A 451 -3.37 6.19 -21.83
CA LEU A 451 -3.81 7.54 -21.45
C LEU A 451 -3.05 8.66 -22.18
N HIS A 452 -1.73 8.51 -22.35
CA HIS A 452 -0.86 9.57 -22.90
C HIS A 452 -0.98 9.78 -24.43
N PHE A 453 -1.69 8.93 -25.16
CA PHE A 453 -1.91 9.11 -26.60
C PHE A 453 -3.03 10.11 -26.87
N GLU A 454 -2.68 11.31 -27.33
CA GLU A 454 -3.66 12.33 -27.75
C GLU A 454 -4.43 11.93 -29.04
N SER A 455 -3.81 11.12 -29.90
CA SER A 455 -4.31 10.75 -31.22
C SER A 455 -4.48 9.23 -31.33
N PRO A 456 -5.70 8.69 -31.60
CA PRO A 456 -5.91 7.26 -31.79
C PRO A 456 -5.10 6.64 -32.94
N GLN A 457 -4.72 7.44 -33.94
CA GLN A 457 -3.96 6.97 -35.11
C GLN A 457 -2.47 6.72 -34.84
N GLU A 458 -1.89 7.38 -33.84
CA GLU A 458 -0.48 7.21 -33.43
C GLU A 458 -0.33 6.16 -32.31
N ASN A 459 -1.43 5.53 -31.91
CA ASN A 459 -1.53 4.72 -30.72
C ASN A 459 -1.13 3.26 -30.98
N ILE A 460 0.09 2.90 -30.59
CA ILE A 460 0.63 1.54 -30.76
C ILE A 460 -0.14 0.46 -29.96
N VAL A 461 -0.89 0.84 -28.91
CA VAL A 461 -1.71 -0.10 -28.13
C VAL A 461 -2.88 -0.59 -28.99
N LEU A 462 -3.58 0.34 -29.63
CA LEU A 462 -4.69 0.06 -30.54
C LEU A 462 -4.19 -0.59 -31.83
N GLU A 463 -3.06 -0.15 -32.37
CA GLU A 463 -2.44 -0.78 -33.54
C GLU A 463 -2.08 -2.25 -33.27
N THR A 464 -1.56 -2.57 -32.08
CA THR A 464 -1.28 -3.96 -31.66
C THR A 464 -2.57 -4.74 -31.43
N LEU A 465 -3.61 -4.12 -30.87
CA LEU A 465 -4.90 -4.78 -30.62
C LEU A 465 -5.62 -5.16 -31.92
N LYS A 466 -5.48 -4.38 -33.00
CA LYS A 466 -5.99 -4.72 -34.34
C LYS A 466 -5.39 -5.98 -34.94
N GLU A 467 -4.24 -6.44 -34.45
CA GLU A 467 -3.59 -7.67 -34.90
C GLU A 467 -4.12 -8.93 -34.18
N LYS A 468 -4.97 -8.78 -33.14
CA LYS A 468 -5.58 -9.89 -32.39
C LYS A 468 -6.88 -10.37 -33.07
N GLN A 469 -7.12 -11.69 -33.04
CA GLN A 469 -8.35 -12.30 -33.58
C GLN A 469 -9.53 -12.28 -32.59
N SER A 470 -9.25 -12.19 -31.30
CA SER A 470 -10.22 -12.21 -30.21
C SER A 470 -9.61 -11.57 -28.97
N ALA A 471 -10.42 -10.85 -28.19
CA ALA A 471 -10.03 -10.23 -26.93
C ALA A 471 -11.22 -10.29 -25.94
N GLN A 472 -11.69 -11.51 -25.65
CA GLN A 472 -12.95 -11.73 -24.95
C GLN A 472 -12.88 -11.25 -23.50
N TYR A 473 -11.81 -11.60 -22.77
CA TYR A 473 -11.65 -11.18 -21.39
C TYR A 473 -11.50 -9.65 -21.30
N LEU A 474 -10.70 -9.05 -22.19
CA LEU A 474 -10.56 -7.60 -22.28
C LEU A 474 -11.90 -6.89 -22.51
N THR A 475 -12.67 -7.30 -23.53
CA THR A 475 -13.93 -6.64 -23.90
C THR A 475 -15.02 -6.80 -22.83
N GLU A 476 -15.19 -7.99 -22.26
CA GLU A 476 -16.09 -8.23 -21.13
C GLU A 476 -15.68 -7.39 -19.90
N ARG A 477 -14.39 -7.31 -19.58
CA ARG A 477 -13.88 -6.56 -18.42
C ARG A 477 -14.01 -5.05 -18.59
N LEU A 478 -13.82 -4.51 -19.80
CA LEU A 478 -14.05 -3.10 -20.11
C LEU A 478 -15.51 -2.71 -19.90
N ILE A 479 -16.46 -3.52 -20.39
CA ILE A 479 -17.90 -3.29 -20.21
C ILE A 479 -18.28 -3.37 -18.72
N PHE A 480 -17.72 -4.35 -18.00
CA PHE A 480 -17.93 -4.49 -16.55
C PHE A 480 -17.47 -3.25 -15.77
N LEU A 481 -16.26 -2.75 -16.05
CA LEU A 481 -15.71 -1.57 -15.39
C LEU A 481 -16.50 -0.30 -15.74
N LEU A 482 -16.86 -0.13 -17.02
CA LEU A 482 -17.67 1.01 -17.49
C LEU A 482 -19.07 1.03 -16.87
N ASN A 483 -19.71 -0.13 -16.68
CA ASN A 483 -21.00 -0.22 -16.00
C ASN A 483 -20.95 0.20 -14.52
N ARG A 484 -19.80 0.00 -13.87
CA ARG A 484 -19.57 0.38 -12.47
C ARG A 484 -18.97 1.76 -12.28
N GLU A 485 -18.49 2.39 -13.35
CA GLU A 485 -17.64 3.59 -13.32
C GLU A 485 -16.34 3.41 -12.51
N GLU A 486 -15.86 2.17 -12.38
CA GLU A 486 -14.59 1.85 -11.72
C GLU A 486 -13.43 2.14 -12.69
N ASP A 487 -12.49 3.00 -12.28
CA ASP A 487 -11.25 3.27 -13.02
C ASP A 487 -10.07 2.52 -12.37
N PRO A 488 -9.50 1.50 -13.01
CA PRO A 488 -8.46 0.68 -12.44
C PRO A 488 -7.11 1.42 -12.34
N CYS A 489 -6.92 2.51 -13.09
CA CYS A 489 -5.69 3.31 -13.05
C CYS A 489 -5.71 4.36 -11.93
N LYS A 490 -6.87 4.64 -11.31
CA LYS A 490 -7.00 5.63 -10.21
C LYS A 490 -6.67 5.02 -8.85
N VAL A 491 -5.47 4.45 -8.76
CA VAL A 491 -4.91 3.83 -7.55
C VAL A 491 -4.54 4.90 -6.51
N LEU A 492 -3.91 6.00 -6.95
CA LEU A 492 -3.36 7.02 -6.05
C LEU A 492 -4.43 8.02 -5.59
N SER A 493 -4.55 8.27 -4.29
CA SER A 493 -5.66 9.08 -3.73
C SER A 493 -5.64 10.55 -4.19
N HIS A 494 -4.47 11.03 -4.61
CA HIS A 494 -4.24 12.38 -5.12
C HIS A 494 -4.52 12.54 -6.63
N ASN A 495 -4.62 11.44 -7.39
CA ASN A 495 -4.82 11.46 -8.85
C ASN A 495 -6.30 11.69 -9.24
N LYS A 496 -6.83 12.88 -8.92
CA LYS A 496 -8.24 13.23 -9.15
C LYS A 496 -8.51 13.93 -10.50
N GLY A 497 -7.47 14.45 -11.15
CA GLY A 497 -7.59 15.29 -12.35
C GLY A 497 -7.58 14.55 -13.69
N THR A 498 -7.17 13.28 -13.72
CA THR A 498 -7.03 12.49 -14.96
C THR A 498 -8.36 12.08 -15.58
N THR A 499 -8.40 12.00 -16.90
CA THR A 499 -9.49 11.38 -17.67
C THR A 499 -9.69 9.93 -17.23
N ASN A 500 -10.94 9.43 -17.23
CA ASN A 500 -11.18 8.02 -16.88
C ASN A 500 -10.51 7.09 -17.92
N SER A 501 -9.65 6.19 -17.47
CA SER A 501 -8.82 5.36 -18.36
C SER A 501 -9.63 4.41 -19.23
N VAL A 502 -10.65 3.77 -18.67
CA VAL A 502 -11.58 2.85 -19.36
C VAL A 502 -12.39 3.61 -20.40
N MET A 503 -12.95 4.76 -20.03
CA MET A 503 -13.72 5.61 -20.94
C MET A 503 -12.86 6.07 -22.12
N LYS A 504 -11.65 6.59 -21.84
CA LYS A 504 -10.70 7.04 -22.86
C LYS A 504 -10.33 5.91 -23.81
N PHE A 505 -10.02 4.72 -23.28
CA PHE A 505 -9.73 3.52 -24.08
C PHE A 505 -10.91 3.10 -24.96
N MET A 506 -12.13 3.11 -24.42
CA MET A 506 -13.36 2.78 -25.17
C MET A 506 -13.62 3.81 -26.28
N VAL A 507 -13.53 5.12 -26.01
CA VAL A 507 -13.71 6.15 -27.05
C VAL A 507 -12.68 5.99 -28.18
N ASP A 508 -11.41 5.74 -27.84
CA ASP A 508 -10.37 5.49 -28.84
C ASP A 508 -10.64 4.21 -29.65
N MET A 509 -10.92 3.08 -29.00
CA MET A 509 -11.18 1.79 -29.67
C MET A 509 -12.30 1.91 -30.69
N PHE A 510 -13.44 2.48 -30.28
CA PHE A 510 -14.62 2.61 -31.13
C PHE A 510 -14.46 3.64 -32.26
N THR A 511 -13.34 4.39 -32.31
CA THR A 511 -12.97 5.20 -33.48
C THR A 511 -12.63 4.32 -34.70
N PHE A 512 -12.27 3.05 -34.49
CA PHE A 512 -11.85 2.11 -35.53
C PHE A 512 -12.84 0.95 -35.71
N PRO A 513 -13.45 0.77 -36.90
CA PRO A 513 -14.37 -0.34 -37.15
C PRO A 513 -13.76 -1.72 -36.86
N GLU A 514 -12.47 -1.93 -37.15
CA GLU A 514 -11.82 -3.23 -36.99
C GLU A 514 -11.70 -3.66 -35.51
N LEU A 515 -11.76 -2.72 -34.58
CA LEU A 515 -11.73 -2.98 -33.13
C LEU A 515 -13.14 -3.19 -32.55
N ILE A 516 -14.19 -2.77 -33.25
CA ILE A 516 -15.58 -3.01 -32.84
C ILE A 516 -15.96 -4.47 -33.08
N ASP A 517 -15.42 -5.10 -34.13
CA ASP A 517 -15.62 -6.52 -34.43
C ASP A 517 -15.08 -7.48 -33.33
N LEU A 518 -14.29 -6.98 -32.38
CA LEU A 518 -13.87 -7.73 -31.18
C LEU A 518 -15.00 -7.90 -30.14
N PHE A 519 -16.06 -7.08 -30.21
CA PHE A 519 -17.22 -7.17 -29.34
C PHE A 519 -18.34 -7.96 -30.01
N TYR A 520 -19.02 -8.85 -29.28
CA TYR A 520 -20.21 -9.50 -29.83
C TYR A 520 -21.38 -8.52 -29.90
N LEU A 521 -22.33 -8.78 -30.81
CA LEU A 521 -23.55 -7.95 -30.96
C LEU A 521 -24.35 -7.79 -29.65
N ASN A 522 -24.28 -8.76 -28.74
CA ASN A 522 -24.91 -8.66 -27.43
C ASN A 522 -24.17 -7.68 -26.51
N ASP A 523 -22.84 -7.66 -26.57
CA ASP A 523 -21.98 -6.77 -25.77
C ASP A 523 -22.20 -5.32 -26.20
N ILE A 524 -22.32 -5.07 -27.51
CA ILE A 524 -22.70 -3.76 -28.07
C ILE A 524 -24.08 -3.30 -27.58
N LYS A 525 -25.06 -4.22 -27.46
CA LYS A 525 -26.40 -3.89 -26.93
C LYS A 525 -26.34 -3.56 -25.44
N VAL A 526 -25.62 -4.35 -24.65
CA VAL A 526 -25.39 -4.09 -23.22
C VAL A 526 -24.66 -2.76 -23.02
N LEU A 527 -23.66 -2.47 -23.85
CA LEU A 527 -22.95 -1.19 -23.85
C LEU A 527 -23.89 -0.02 -24.14
N LEU A 528 -24.77 -0.12 -25.14
CA LEU A 528 -25.80 0.89 -25.41
C LEU A 528 -26.81 1.05 -24.26
N ASP A 529 -27.21 -0.04 -23.60
CA ASP A 529 -28.07 0.01 -22.41
C ASP A 529 -27.39 0.75 -21.24
N ILE A 530 -26.09 0.51 -21.03
CA ILE A 530 -25.27 1.26 -20.05
C ILE A 530 -25.21 2.74 -20.45
N ILE A 531 -24.86 3.06 -21.69
CA ILE A 531 -24.68 4.45 -22.14
C ILE A 531 -25.99 5.24 -22.01
N VAL A 532 -27.13 4.70 -22.45
CA VAL A 532 -28.43 5.39 -22.32
C VAL A 532 -28.84 5.58 -20.86
N ARG A 533 -28.58 4.61 -19.99
CA ARG A 533 -28.77 4.76 -18.54
C ARG A 533 -27.94 5.93 -18.01
N GLN A 534 -26.63 5.95 -18.30
CA GLN A 534 -25.73 7.00 -17.80
C GLN A 534 -26.06 8.39 -18.38
N LEU A 535 -26.41 8.50 -19.67
CA LEU A 535 -26.88 9.77 -20.26
C LEU A 535 -28.21 10.27 -19.65
N THR A 536 -29.00 9.40 -19.02
CA THR A 536 -30.22 9.76 -18.29
C THR A 536 -29.94 10.14 -16.83
N ASP A 537 -28.97 9.47 -16.20
CA ASP A 537 -28.62 9.65 -14.78
C ASP A 537 -27.67 10.86 -14.54
N LEU A 538 -26.81 11.22 -15.49
CA LEU A 538 -25.81 12.30 -15.38
C LEU A 538 -26.39 13.72 -15.53
N LEU A 539 -25.93 14.64 -14.68
CA LEU A 539 -26.39 16.03 -14.68
C LEU A 539 -25.76 16.89 -15.79
N PRO A 540 -26.36 18.03 -16.14
CA PRO A 540 -25.77 18.98 -17.09
C PRO A 540 -24.42 19.54 -16.65
N GLY A 541 -23.47 19.60 -17.60
CA GLY A 541 -22.10 20.09 -17.38
C GLY A 541 -21.14 19.09 -16.73
N GLU A 542 -21.56 17.83 -16.50
CA GLU A 542 -20.64 16.77 -16.08
C GLU A 542 -19.79 16.28 -17.26
N LYS A 543 -18.47 16.49 -17.21
CA LYS A 543 -17.52 16.09 -18.29
C LYS A 543 -17.73 14.67 -18.84
N LYS A 544 -18.08 13.71 -17.97
CA LYS A 544 -18.40 12.32 -18.34
C LYS A 544 -19.48 12.21 -19.41
N ARG A 545 -20.48 13.11 -19.41
CA ARG A 545 -21.63 13.07 -20.30
C ARG A 545 -21.20 13.34 -21.75
N LEU A 546 -20.25 14.26 -21.96
CA LEU A 546 -19.60 14.47 -23.25
C LEU A 546 -18.82 13.21 -23.71
N ASP A 547 -18.07 12.56 -22.83
CA ASP A 547 -17.35 11.32 -23.17
C ASP A 547 -18.31 10.20 -23.62
N TYR A 548 -19.44 10.03 -22.92
CA TYR A 548 -20.50 9.08 -23.31
C TYR A 548 -21.11 9.44 -24.68
N LEU A 549 -21.33 10.72 -24.99
CA LEU A 549 -21.83 11.16 -26.30
C LEU A 549 -20.81 10.89 -27.42
N CYS A 550 -19.50 11.08 -27.16
CA CYS A 550 -18.43 10.70 -28.10
C CYS A 550 -18.44 9.19 -28.37
N LEU A 551 -18.63 8.37 -27.34
CA LEU A 551 -18.76 6.92 -27.48
C LEU A 551 -20.01 6.52 -28.29
N VAL A 552 -21.17 7.19 -28.09
CA VAL A 552 -22.36 7.02 -28.93
C VAL A 552 -22.04 7.33 -30.39
N ARG A 553 -21.41 8.48 -30.69
CA ARG A 553 -21.08 8.86 -32.07
C ARG A 553 -20.25 7.80 -32.77
N ASN A 554 -19.20 7.32 -32.09
CA ASN A 554 -18.28 6.32 -32.59
C ASN A 554 -18.99 4.98 -32.83
N LEU A 555 -19.82 4.52 -31.88
CA LEU A 555 -20.70 3.35 -32.03
C LEU A 555 -21.62 3.48 -33.26
N LEU A 556 -22.34 4.59 -33.39
CA LEU A 556 -23.31 4.82 -34.47
C LEU A 556 -22.65 4.91 -35.86
N ARG A 557 -21.42 5.43 -35.94
CA ARG A 557 -20.68 5.57 -37.20
C ARG A 557 -20.04 4.26 -37.67
N ASN A 558 -19.46 3.50 -36.74
CA ASN A 558 -18.50 2.45 -37.08
C ASN A 558 -19.02 1.02 -36.83
N SER A 559 -20.15 0.84 -36.15
CA SER A 559 -20.79 -0.47 -35.93
C SER A 559 -21.98 -0.71 -36.87
N ASN A 560 -22.46 -1.97 -36.96
CA ASN A 560 -23.65 -2.36 -37.72
C ASN A 560 -24.97 -1.94 -37.04
N TYR A 561 -25.04 -0.72 -36.48
CA TYR A 561 -26.17 -0.23 -35.70
C TYR A 561 -27.51 -0.26 -36.45
N GLU A 562 -27.47 -0.03 -37.77
CA GLU A 562 -28.66 -0.02 -38.64
C GLU A 562 -29.45 -1.33 -38.60
N GLU A 563 -28.78 -2.48 -38.38
CA GLU A 563 -29.43 -3.80 -38.38
C GLU A 563 -30.32 -4.04 -37.15
N HIS A 564 -30.00 -3.40 -36.02
CA HIS A 564 -30.63 -3.71 -34.73
C HIS A 564 -31.30 -2.52 -34.04
N LEU A 565 -30.89 -1.28 -34.31
CA LEU A 565 -31.48 -0.03 -33.81
C LEU A 565 -31.76 -0.04 -32.29
N HIS A 566 -30.90 -0.72 -31.53
CA HIS A 566 -31.11 -0.97 -30.10
C HIS A 566 -31.02 0.35 -29.33
N GLN A 567 -31.91 0.53 -28.35
CA GLN A 567 -32.05 1.77 -27.58
C GLN A 567 -32.25 3.07 -28.40
N LEU A 568 -32.70 3.00 -29.67
CA LEU A 568 -32.92 4.19 -30.49
C LEU A 568 -33.87 5.20 -29.83
N GLU A 569 -34.98 4.75 -29.25
CA GLU A 569 -35.89 5.63 -28.51
C GLU A 569 -35.25 6.23 -27.23
N GLY A 570 -34.34 5.48 -26.59
CA GLY A 570 -33.60 5.93 -25.42
C GLY A 570 -32.64 7.07 -25.78
N LEU A 571 -31.84 6.87 -26.83
CA LEU A 571 -30.97 7.90 -27.40
C LEU A 571 -31.76 9.14 -27.84
N GLN A 572 -32.89 8.95 -28.53
CA GLN A 572 -33.78 10.06 -28.92
C GLN A 572 -34.30 10.86 -27.71
N LYS A 573 -34.63 10.20 -26.59
CA LYS A 573 -35.04 10.88 -25.35
C LYS A 573 -33.87 11.65 -24.72
N CYS A 574 -32.68 11.04 -24.63
CA CYS A 574 -31.48 11.68 -24.09
C CYS A 574 -31.09 12.94 -24.89
N PHE A 575 -31.04 12.83 -26.21
CA PHE A 575 -30.70 13.96 -27.10
C PHE A 575 -31.73 15.09 -27.00
N LYS A 576 -33.04 14.77 -26.97
CA LYS A 576 -34.10 15.77 -26.72
C LYS A 576 -33.94 16.45 -25.37
N PHE A 577 -33.59 15.70 -24.33
CA PHE A 577 -33.37 16.24 -23.00
C PHE A 577 -32.19 17.22 -23.01
N ILE A 578 -31.05 16.87 -23.63
CA ILE A 578 -29.88 17.75 -23.77
C ILE A 578 -30.25 19.04 -24.52
N LEU A 579 -30.92 18.94 -25.67
CA LEU A 579 -31.31 20.10 -26.49
C LEU A 579 -32.42 20.98 -25.89
N SER A 580 -33.10 20.54 -24.83
CA SER A 580 -34.19 21.29 -24.16
C SER A 580 -33.85 21.79 -22.77
N GLN A 581 -32.59 21.66 -22.33
CA GLN A 581 -32.10 22.24 -21.08
C GLN A 581 -32.08 23.78 -21.14
N GLU A 582 -32.40 24.43 -20.01
CA GLU A 582 -32.35 25.91 -19.89
C GLU A 582 -30.92 26.45 -19.90
N PHE A 583 -29.96 25.66 -19.41
CA PHE A 583 -28.53 25.95 -19.36
C PHE A 583 -27.74 24.72 -19.85
N PRO A 584 -27.74 24.44 -21.16
CA PRO A 584 -27.01 23.31 -21.71
C PRO A 584 -25.51 23.60 -21.80
N ASP A 585 -24.71 22.53 -21.86
CA ASP A 585 -23.31 22.62 -22.25
C ASP A 585 -23.17 22.78 -23.77
N GLU A 586 -22.34 23.72 -24.23
CA GLU A 586 -22.22 24.05 -25.66
C GLU A 586 -21.57 22.94 -26.49
N ASP A 587 -20.60 22.21 -25.93
CA ASP A 587 -19.89 21.13 -26.63
C ASP A 587 -20.82 19.93 -26.80
N GLU A 588 -21.59 19.58 -25.77
CA GLU A 588 -22.59 18.51 -25.85
C GLU A 588 -23.71 18.81 -26.85
N VAL A 589 -24.26 20.03 -26.84
CA VAL A 589 -25.30 20.44 -27.80
C VAL A 589 -24.76 20.38 -29.22
N THR A 590 -23.55 20.88 -29.44
CA THR A 590 -22.89 20.82 -30.76
C THR A 590 -22.74 19.37 -31.23
N LEU A 591 -22.25 18.48 -30.36
CA LEU A 591 -22.06 17.07 -30.68
C LEU A 591 -23.38 16.34 -30.95
N VAL A 592 -24.45 16.62 -30.19
CA VAL A 592 -25.80 16.07 -30.42
C VAL A 592 -26.39 16.57 -31.74
N LEU A 593 -26.21 17.85 -32.09
CA LEU A 593 -26.68 18.40 -33.36
C LEU A 593 -25.90 17.81 -34.55
N GLU A 594 -24.58 17.61 -34.42
CA GLU A 594 -23.78 16.91 -35.42
C GLU A 594 -24.27 15.47 -35.63
N MET A 595 -24.50 14.71 -34.56
CA MET A 595 -25.07 13.36 -34.66
C MET A 595 -26.47 13.35 -35.28
N ALA A 596 -27.34 14.29 -34.93
CA ALA A 596 -28.69 14.39 -35.50
C ALA A 596 -28.66 14.75 -37.00
N TYR A 597 -27.68 15.52 -37.44
CA TYR A 597 -27.44 15.84 -38.85
C TYR A 597 -26.85 14.64 -39.62
N GLU A 598 -25.83 13.99 -39.04
CA GLU A 598 -25.12 12.83 -39.63
C GLU A 598 -26.06 11.62 -39.78
N PHE A 599 -26.79 11.27 -38.71
CA PHE A 599 -27.69 10.11 -38.65
C PHE A 599 -29.17 10.51 -38.79
N ARG A 600 -29.46 11.39 -39.75
CA ARG A 600 -30.78 12.00 -39.94
C ARG A 600 -31.93 11.01 -40.20
N SER A 601 -31.63 9.80 -40.66
CA SER A 601 -32.61 8.70 -40.76
C SER A 601 -33.22 8.34 -39.39
N TRP A 602 -32.39 8.31 -38.35
CA TRP A 602 -32.72 7.84 -37.01
C TRP A 602 -33.17 8.98 -36.07
N PHE A 603 -32.70 10.21 -36.29
CA PHE A 603 -32.92 11.34 -35.38
C PHE A 603 -33.79 12.49 -35.92
N LYS A 604 -34.51 12.27 -37.03
CA LYS A 604 -35.40 13.22 -37.73
C LYS A 604 -36.42 14.02 -36.89
N ASN A 605 -36.77 13.52 -35.70
CA ASN A 605 -37.86 14.03 -34.86
C ASN A 605 -37.35 14.59 -33.52
N ILE A 606 -36.03 14.83 -33.42
CA ILE A 606 -35.33 15.53 -32.35
C ILE A 606 -35.20 16.99 -32.77
#